data_AF-A0A7W0SP97-F1
#
_entry.id   AF-A0A7W0SP97-F1
#
_cell.length_a   1.000
_cell.length_b   1.000
_cell.length_c   1.000
_cell.angle_alpha   90.00
_cell.angle_beta   90.00
_cell.angle_gamma   90.00
#
_symmetry.space_group_name_H-M   'P 1'
#
loop_
_entity.id
_entity.type
_entity.pdbx_description
1 polymer ?
#
loop_
_entity_poly.entity_id
_entity_poly.type
_entity_poly.pdbx_seq_one_letter_code
_entity_poly.pdbx_strand_id
1 'polypeptide(L)'
;MAQAHTPEEQLENLLLIRRHGLEEQVARLHETVTDLERREQLLRDSRASVERVLRIGTNELELRESELASTIRAVTDREEQLRAGEAELARRRSELGAVELKRETVERRERALADREEQLSEREAELPRAGQSRSALVVLAFVPGAAYQLREIEPAPLAQGETLELEGDGYVVARIGPSPLPADDRRCAYLVPGVELLAASPGQNP
;
A
#
# COMPACT_ATOMS: atom_id res chain seq x y z
N MET A 1 73.27 49.31 -106.37
CA MET A 1 72.25 49.00 -107.39
C MET A 1 71.01 48.51 -106.67
N ALA A 2 69.99 49.36 -106.54
CA ALA A 2 68.73 49.00 -105.90
C ALA A 2 67.90 48.19 -106.90
N GLN A 3 67.62 46.92 -106.58
CA GLN A 3 66.65 46.13 -107.33
C GLN A 3 65.28 46.76 -107.12
N ALA A 4 64.69 47.33 -108.18
CA ALA A 4 63.30 47.75 -108.15
C ALA A 4 62.44 46.50 -108.23
N HIS A 5 61.96 46.01 -107.07
CA HIS A 5 61.00 44.91 -107.04
C HIS A 5 59.76 45.29 -107.83
N THR A 6 59.33 44.38 -108.71
CA THR A 6 58.09 44.56 -109.47
C THR A 6 56.91 44.67 -108.48
N PRO A 7 55.83 45.40 -108.83
CA PRO A 7 54.67 45.53 -107.94
C PRO A 7 54.06 44.17 -107.55
N GLU A 8 54.23 43.15 -108.39
CA GLU A 8 53.82 41.76 -108.13
C GLU A 8 54.66 41.10 -107.03
N GLU A 9 55.99 41.24 -107.07
CA GLU A 9 56.90 40.77 -106.01
C GLU A 9 56.62 41.44 -104.65
N GLN A 10 56.27 42.72 -104.66
CA GLN A 10 55.90 43.45 -103.45
C GLN A 10 54.59 42.93 -102.84
N LEU A 11 53.59 42.63 -103.68
CA LEU A 11 52.32 42.05 -103.25
C LEU A 11 52.53 40.63 -102.69
N GLU A 12 53.33 39.80 -103.34
CA GLU A 12 53.63 38.44 -102.87
C GLU A 12 54.32 38.47 -101.50
N ASN A 13 55.29 39.36 -101.31
CA ASN A 13 55.96 39.54 -100.02
C ASN A 13 54.97 39.99 -98.92
N LEU A 14 54.09 40.94 -99.21
CA LEU A 14 53.05 41.36 -98.26
C LEU A 14 52.08 40.23 -97.90
N LEU A 15 51.70 39.40 -98.86
CA LEU A 15 50.84 38.24 -98.61
C LEU A 15 51.56 37.18 -97.75
N LEU A 16 52.84 36.93 -98.00
CA LEU A 16 53.66 36.03 -97.18
C LEU A 16 53.80 36.54 -95.75
N ILE A 17 54.08 37.83 -95.56
CA ILE A 17 54.15 38.45 -94.23
C ILE A 17 52.81 38.34 -93.50
N ARG A 18 51.70 38.64 -94.18
CA ARG A 18 50.35 38.54 -93.59
C ARG A 18 49.99 37.09 -93.23
N ARG A 19 50.32 36.14 -94.11
CA ARG A 19 50.12 34.71 -93.85
C ARG A 19 50.91 34.27 -92.61
N HIS A 20 52.18 34.63 -92.52
CA HIS A 20 53.00 34.28 -91.37
C HIS A 20 52.46 34.89 -90.07
N GLY A 21 52.06 36.17 -90.10
CA GLY A 21 51.45 36.82 -88.95
C GLY A 21 50.14 36.16 -88.51
N LEU A 22 49.32 35.67 -89.46
CA LEU A 22 48.12 34.88 -89.14
C LEU A 22 48.48 33.51 -88.56
N GLU A 23 49.46 32.80 -89.10
CA GLU A 23 49.93 31.52 -88.58
C GLU A 23 50.44 31.64 -87.14
N GLU A 24 51.19 32.69 -86.80
CA GLU A 24 51.59 32.98 -85.43
C GLU A 24 50.41 33.32 -84.51
N GLN A 25 49.45 34.12 -84.99
CA GLN A 25 48.25 34.45 -84.21
C GLN A 25 47.42 33.19 -83.94
N VAL A 26 47.27 32.33 -84.93
CA VAL A 26 46.60 31.03 -84.80
C VAL A 26 47.34 30.16 -83.79
N ALA A 27 48.67 30.08 -83.84
CA ALA A 27 49.47 29.32 -82.87
C ALA A 27 49.30 29.84 -81.44
N ARG A 28 49.37 31.17 -81.24
CA ARG A 28 49.13 31.81 -79.93
C ARG A 28 47.73 31.52 -79.41
N LEU A 29 46.70 31.61 -80.25
CA LEU A 29 45.33 31.30 -79.85
C LEU A 29 45.18 29.82 -79.45
N HIS A 30 45.76 28.90 -80.22
CA HIS A 30 45.73 27.47 -79.85
C HIS A 30 46.38 27.22 -78.50
N GLU A 31 47.55 27.81 -78.23
CA GLU A 31 48.21 27.70 -76.91
C GLU A 31 47.29 28.21 -75.79
N THR A 32 46.68 29.38 -75.96
CA THR A 32 45.77 29.93 -74.93
C THR A 32 44.53 29.06 -74.73
N VAL A 33 43.97 28.46 -75.79
CA VAL A 33 42.84 27.54 -75.70
C VAL A 33 43.25 26.30 -74.90
N THR A 34 44.41 25.71 -75.20
CA THR A 34 44.89 24.52 -74.47
C THR A 34 45.15 24.80 -72.98
N ASP A 35 45.68 25.98 -72.62
CA ASP A 35 45.85 26.36 -71.22
C ASP A 35 44.49 26.58 -70.52
N LEU A 36 43.53 27.22 -71.20
CA LEU A 36 42.17 27.41 -70.66
C LEU A 36 41.45 26.07 -70.47
N GLU A 37 41.55 25.15 -71.42
CA GLU A 37 40.99 23.79 -71.30
C GLU A 37 41.61 23.03 -70.12
N ARG A 38 42.93 23.16 -69.92
CA ARG A 38 43.62 22.56 -68.77
C ARG A 38 43.13 23.15 -67.45
N ARG A 39 43.01 24.47 -67.36
CA ARG A 39 42.49 25.16 -66.17
C ARG A 39 41.03 24.79 -65.90
N GLU A 40 40.21 24.73 -66.93
CA GLU A 40 38.82 24.30 -66.82
C GLU A 40 38.74 22.88 -66.28
N GLN A 41 39.57 21.96 -66.78
CA GLN A 41 39.61 20.59 -66.28
C GLN A 41 40.01 20.54 -64.80
N LEU A 42 41.02 21.29 -64.38
CA LEU A 42 41.41 21.41 -62.97
C LEU A 42 40.28 21.97 -62.09
N LEU A 43 39.52 22.94 -62.59
CA LEU A 43 38.36 23.50 -61.88
C LEU A 43 37.23 22.47 -61.76
N ARG A 44 36.96 21.69 -62.82
CA ARG A 44 35.99 20.59 -62.78
C ARG A 44 36.39 19.53 -61.76
N ASP A 45 37.66 19.14 -61.74
CA ASP A 45 38.18 18.12 -60.82
C ASP A 45 38.13 18.61 -59.36
N SER A 46 38.53 19.86 -59.10
CA SER A 46 38.48 20.46 -57.77
C SER A 46 37.03 20.61 -57.27
N ARG A 47 36.11 21.06 -58.13
CA ARG A 47 34.67 21.11 -57.83
C ARG A 47 34.13 19.72 -57.49
N ALA A 48 34.41 18.72 -58.32
CA ALA A 48 33.98 17.35 -58.06
C ALA A 48 34.54 16.80 -56.74
N SER A 49 35.76 17.19 -56.36
CA SER A 49 36.36 16.85 -55.07
C SER A 49 35.61 17.48 -53.90
N VAL A 50 35.33 18.79 -53.98
CA VAL A 50 34.57 19.51 -52.94
C VAL A 50 33.16 18.94 -52.78
N GLU A 51 32.47 18.66 -53.88
CA GLU A 51 31.13 18.05 -53.85
C GLU A 51 31.14 16.69 -53.15
N ARG A 52 32.18 15.86 -53.37
CA ARG A 52 32.34 14.59 -52.65
C ARG A 52 32.54 14.80 -51.14
N VAL A 53 33.41 15.74 -50.76
CA VAL A 53 33.67 16.04 -49.34
C VAL A 53 32.41 16.56 -48.65
N LEU A 54 31.69 17.48 -49.30
CA LEU A 54 30.43 18.00 -48.76
C LEU A 54 29.40 16.90 -48.59
N ARG A 55 29.24 16.02 -49.58
CA ARG A 55 28.31 14.88 -49.49
C ARG A 55 28.66 13.94 -48.33
N ILE A 56 29.95 13.64 -48.13
CA ILE A 56 30.40 12.83 -46.99
C ILE A 56 30.08 13.54 -45.68
N GLY A 57 30.44 14.83 -45.56
CA GLY A 57 30.18 15.63 -44.38
C GLY A 57 28.69 15.74 -44.04
N THR A 58 27.82 15.92 -45.04
CA THR A 58 26.36 15.94 -44.84
C THR A 58 25.86 14.60 -44.29
N ASN A 59 26.29 13.47 -44.87
CA ASN A 59 25.90 12.15 -44.38
C ASN A 59 26.39 11.89 -42.94
N GLU A 60 27.60 12.32 -42.61
CA GLU A 60 28.15 12.21 -41.24
C GLU A 60 27.35 13.06 -40.25
N LEU A 61 26.97 14.28 -40.64
CA LEU A 61 26.15 15.16 -39.82
C LEU A 61 24.75 14.59 -39.60
N GLU A 62 24.10 14.05 -40.63
CA GLU A 62 22.80 13.38 -40.52
C GLU A 62 22.87 12.16 -39.57
N LEU A 63 23.95 11.37 -39.67
CA LEU A 63 24.17 10.26 -38.76
C LEU A 63 24.31 10.74 -37.31
N ARG A 64 25.15 11.76 -37.06
CA ARG A 64 25.32 12.35 -35.72
C ARG A 64 24.03 12.95 -35.18
N GLU A 65 23.25 13.62 -36.01
CA GLU A 65 21.95 14.15 -35.63
C GLU A 65 21.00 13.03 -35.21
N SER A 66 20.96 11.93 -35.96
CA SER A 66 20.16 10.75 -35.60
C SER A 66 20.62 10.10 -34.29
N GLU A 67 21.93 10.01 -34.05
CA GLU A 67 22.51 9.50 -32.80
C GLU A 67 22.12 10.39 -31.61
N LEU A 68 22.24 11.71 -31.75
CA LEU A 68 21.85 12.68 -30.72
C LEU A 68 20.36 12.62 -30.44
N ALA A 69 19.52 12.56 -31.47
CA ALA A 69 18.07 12.41 -31.31
C ALA A 69 17.71 11.12 -30.57
N SER A 70 18.40 10.00 -30.85
CA SER A 70 18.19 8.74 -30.13
C SER A 70 18.62 8.83 -28.66
N THR A 71 19.74 9.50 -28.39
CA THR A 71 20.27 9.69 -27.03
C THR A 71 19.35 10.56 -26.20
N ILE A 72 18.84 11.66 -26.79
CA ILE A 72 17.86 12.54 -26.13
C ILE A 72 16.63 11.75 -25.72
N ARG A 73 16.04 10.95 -26.62
CA ARG A 73 14.88 10.10 -26.30
C ARG A 73 15.19 9.14 -25.15
N ALA A 74 16.32 8.45 -25.21
CA ALA A 74 16.72 7.51 -24.16
C ALA A 74 16.90 8.19 -22.79
N VAL A 75 17.44 9.40 -22.75
CA VAL A 75 17.56 10.19 -21.51
C VAL A 75 16.18 10.62 -21.01
N THR A 76 15.31 11.13 -21.88
CA THR A 76 13.95 11.52 -21.52
C THR A 76 13.15 10.35 -20.94
N ASP A 77 13.19 9.17 -21.58
CA ASP A 77 12.52 7.97 -21.09
C ASP A 77 13.03 7.57 -19.70
N ARG A 78 14.36 7.63 -19.49
CA ARG A 78 14.97 7.32 -18.20
C ARG A 78 14.57 8.33 -17.12
N GLU A 79 14.49 9.61 -17.44
CA GLU A 79 14.01 10.64 -16.51
C GLU A 79 12.56 10.40 -16.10
N GLU A 80 11.69 10.05 -17.05
CA GLU A 80 10.28 9.75 -16.76
C GLU A 80 10.15 8.52 -15.85
N GLN A 81 10.94 7.47 -16.11
CA GLN A 81 11.00 6.28 -15.24
C GLN A 81 11.47 6.64 -13.82
N LEU A 82 12.49 7.49 -13.68
CA LEU A 82 12.98 7.94 -12.38
C LEU A 82 11.92 8.76 -11.64
N ARG A 83 11.27 9.71 -12.32
CA ARG A 83 10.18 10.50 -11.73
C ARG A 83 9.01 9.62 -11.26
N ALA A 84 8.65 8.60 -12.04
CA ALA A 84 7.61 7.65 -11.66
C ALA A 84 8.03 6.82 -10.44
N GLY A 85 9.28 6.34 -10.40
CA GLY A 85 9.84 5.62 -9.27
C GLY A 85 9.89 6.46 -7.99
N GLU A 86 10.31 7.72 -8.09
CA GLU A 86 10.33 8.66 -6.96
C GLU A 86 8.92 8.94 -6.43
N ALA A 87 7.94 9.14 -7.32
CA ALA A 87 6.55 9.33 -6.93
C ALA A 87 5.99 8.10 -6.19
N GLU A 88 6.30 6.90 -6.66
CA GLU A 88 5.91 5.65 -6.01
C GLU A 88 6.57 5.49 -4.62
N LEU A 89 7.87 5.78 -4.51
CA LEU A 89 8.57 5.77 -3.21
C LEU A 89 7.98 6.79 -2.24
N ALA A 90 7.62 7.99 -2.72
CA ALA A 90 6.97 9.00 -1.90
C ALA A 90 5.60 8.53 -1.39
N ARG A 91 4.80 7.86 -2.24
CA ARG A 91 3.53 7.25 -1.84
C ARG A 91 3.74 6.19 -0.76
N ARG A 92 4.65 5.23 -0.96
CA ARG A 92 4.93 4.18 0.03
C ARG A 92 5.41 4.73 1.36
N ARG A 93 6.27 5.77 1.35
CA ARG A 93 6.69 6.46 2.57
C ARG A 93 5.51 7.09 3.31
N SER A 94 4.58 7.71 2.58
CA SER A 94 3.37 8.29 3.18
C SER A 94 2.44 7.22 3.77
N GLU A 95 2.29 6.08 3.10
CA GLU A 95 1.50 4.95 3.58
C GLU A 95 2.11 4.34 4.84
N LEU A 96 3.43 4.13 4.86
CA LEU A 96 4.15 3.64 6.04
C LEU A 96 4.00 4.61 7.22
N GLY A 97 4.16 5.91 7.00
CA GLY A 97 3.93 6.92 8.04
C GLY A 97 2.49 6.88 8.59
N ALA A 98 1.49 6.66 7.74
CA ALA A 98 0.11 6.50 8.18
C ALA A 98 -0.12 5.21 8.99
N VAL A 99 0.56 4.12 8.65
CA VAL A 99 0.53 2.86 9.39
C VAL A 99 1.18 3.01 10.76
N GLU A 100 2.33 3.68 10.84
CA GLU A 100 3.02 3.98 12.11
C GLU A 100 2.12 4.78 13.05
N LEU A 101 1.46 5.84 12.55
CA LEU A 101 0.50 6.62 13.34
C LEU A 101 -0.68 5.76 13.82
N LYS A 102 -1.23 4.90 12.95
CA LYS A 102 -2.32 3.99 13.34
C LYS A 102 -1.85 3.03 14.43
N ARG A 103 -0.65 2.45 14.31
CA ARG A 103 -0.08 1.56 15.31
C ARG A 103 0.03 2.26 16.66
N GLU A 104 0.55 3.48 16.73
CA GLU A 104 0.60 4.23 17.98
C GLU A 104 -0.79 4.48 18.58
N THR A 105 -1.80 4.79 17.76
CA THR A 105 -3.16 4.99 18.25
C THR A 105 -3.78 3.70 18.80
N VAL A 106 -3.49 2.55 18.19
CA VAL A 106 -3.93 1.23 18.66
C VAL A 106 -3.24 0.90 19.98
N GLU A 107 -1.92 1.04 20.06
CA GLU A 107 -1.17 0.78 21.30
C GLU A 107 -1.65 1.65 22.47
N ARG A 108 -2.00 2.93 22.23
CA ARG A 108 -2.58 3.80 23.26
C ARG A 108 -3.97 3.31 23.71
N ARG A 109 -4.80 2.83 22.78
CA ARG A 109 -6.12 2.28 23.10
C ARG A 109 -6.00 0.98 23.89
N GLU A 110 -5.08 0.11 23.49
CA GLU A 110 -4.81 -1.15 24.20
C GLU A 110 -4.37 -0.91 25.64
N ARG A 111 -3.45 0.03 25.89
CA ARG A 111 -3.07 0.41 27.26
C ARG A 111 -4.25 0.94 28.05
N ALA A 112 -5.04 1.86 27.47
CA ALA A 112 -6.22 2.41 28.15
C ALA A 112 -7.31 1.34 28.43
N LEU A 113 -7.40 0.30 27.60
CA LEU A 113 -8.30 -0.83 27.84
C LEU A 113 -7.76 -1.73 28.95
N ALA A 114 -6.45 -2.03 28.96
CA ALA A 114 -5.80 -2.78 30.02
C ALA A 114 -5.96 -2.09 31.38
N ASP A 115 -5.73 -0.78 31.46
CA ASP A 115 -5.93 0.00 32.70
C ASP A 115 -7.38 -0.07 33.20
N ARG A 116 -8.36 -0.03 32.28
CA ARG A 116 -9.79 -0.15 32.63
C ARG A 116 -10.16 -1.56 33.09
N GLU A 117 -9.58 -2.57 32.48
CA GLU A 117 -9.77 -3.97 32.87
C GLU A 117 -9.22 -4.21 34.28
N GLU A 118 -8.03 -3.69 34.57
CA GLU A 118 -7.44 -3.72 35.91
C GLU A 118 -8.35 -3.03 36.93
N GLN A 119 -8.80 -1.79 36.67
CA GLN A 119 -9.73 -1.07 37.54
C GLN A 119 -11.06 -1.82 37.78
N LEU A 120 -11.59 -2.50 36.75
CA LEU A 120 -12.80 -3.31 36.91
C LEU A 120 -12.53 -4.56 37.74
N SER A 121 -11.37 -5.20 37.55
CA SER A 121 -10.97 -6.36 38.35
C SER A 121 -10.75 -6.01 39.83
N GLU A 122 -10.16 -4.84 40.11
CA GLU A 122 -10.01 -4.30 41.46
C GLU A 122 -11.38 -4.02 42.08
N ARG A 123 -12.28 -3.36 41.34
CA ARG A 123 -13.67 -3.13 41.80
C ARG A 123 -14.42 -4.43 42.06
N GLU A 124 -14.24 -5.44 41.23
CA GLU A 124 -14.86 -6.76 41.42
C GLU A 124 -14.32 -7.46 42.68
N ALA A 125 -13.03 -7.30 42.98
CA ALA A 125 -12.41 -7.81 44.19
C ALA A 125 -12.84 -7.03 45.46
N GLU A 126 -13.00 -5.70 45.34
CA GLU A 126 -13.43 -4.81 46.43
C GLU A 126 -14.93 -4.88 46.70
N LEU A 127 -15.74 -5.22 45.69
CA LEU A 127 -17.15 -5.52 45.88
C LEU A 127 -17.22 -6.70 46.87
N PRO A 128 -17.74 -6.51 48.11
CA PRO A 128 -18.02 -7.65 48.94
C PRO A 128 -18.96 -8.55 48.13
N ARG A 129 -18.81 -9.87 48.24
CA ARG A 129 -19.82 -10.82 47.73
C ARG A 129 -21.15 -10.52 48.43
N ALA A 130 -21.86 -9.47 48.01
CA ALA A 130 -23.05 -8.93 48.63
C ALA A 130 -24.27 -9.86 48.42
N GLY A 131 -24.05 -11.03 47.79
CA GLY A 131 -24.97 -12.16 47.77
C GLY A 131 -24.69 -13.26 48.80
N GLN A 132 -23.58 -13.24 49.55
CA GLN A 132 -23.22 -14.31 50.50
C GLN A 132 -23.38 -13.94 51.99
N SER A 133 -23.63 -12.68 52.34
CA SER A 133 -23.63 -12.23 53.74
C SER A 133 -24.84 -11.41 54.16
N ARG A 134 -26.05 -11.84 53.76
CA ARG A 134 -27.30 -11.45 54.43
C ARG A 134 -27.97 -12.71 54.98
N SER A 135 -27.73 -12.95 56.27
CA SER A 135 -28.41 -13.90 57.16
C SER A 135 -28.73 -15.29 56.58
N ALA A 136 -27.88 -16.27 56.87
CA ALA A 136 -28.18 -17.69 56.64
C ALA A 136 -29.27 -18.24 57.58
N LEU A 137 -29.77 -17.44 58.51
CA LEU A 137 -30.83 -17.85 59.43
C LEU A 137 -32.18 -17.74 58.73
N VAL A 138 -32.88 -18.86 58.65
CA VAL A 138 -34.26 -18.92 58.18
C VAL A 138 -35.17 -18.54 59.34
N VAL A 139 -36.08 -17.60 59.09
CA VAL A 139 -37.03 -17.10 60.10
C VAL A 139 -38.46 -17.50 59.74
N LEU A 140 -38.72 -17.91 58.50
CA LEU A 140 -40.05 -18.30 58.04
C LEU A 140 -40.05 -19.73 57.49
N ALA A 141 -41.05 -20.52 57.85
CA ALA A 141 -41.35 -21.83 57.29
C ALA A 141 -42.65 -21.75 56.49
N PHE A 142 -42.60 -22.13 55.22
CA PHE A 142 -43.77 -22.28 54.36
C PHE A 142 -44.23 -23.74 54.42
N VAL A 143 -45.33 -23.97 55.12
CA VAL A 143 -45.86 -25.31 55.40
C VAL A 143 -46.99 -25.64 54.42
N PRO A 144 -46.90 -26.76 53.67
CA PRO A 144 -47.98 -27.23 52.83
C PRO A 144 -49.07 -27.90 53.71
N GLY A 145 -50.33 -27.52 53.50
CA GLY A 145 -51.49 -28.08 54.19
C GLY A 145 -52.77 -27.87 53.37
N ALA A 146 -53.95 -28.03 53.98
CA ALA A 146 -55.24 -27.77 53.31
C ALA A 146 -55.36 -26.34 52.75
N ALA A 147 -54.66 -25.40 53.38
CA ALA A 147 -54.24 -24.12 52.82
C ALA A 147 -52.76 -23.92 53.14
N TYR A 148 -52.02 -23.27 52.26
CA TYR A 148 -50.63 -22.92 52.52
C TYR A 148 -50.52 -21.96 53.70
N GLN A 149 -49.62 -22.26 54.65
CA GLN A 149 -49.40 -21.42 55.82
C GLN A 149 -47.95 -20.96 55.88
N LEU A 150 -47.76 -19.69 56.23
CA LEU A 150 -46.46 -19.16 56.64
C LEU A 150 -46.39 -19.19 58.16
N ARG A 151 -45.32 -19.77 58.69
CA ARG A 151 -45.04 -19.79 60.12
C ARG A 151 -43.71 -19.15 60.41
N GLU A 152 -43.65 -18.39 61.48
CA GLU A 152 -42.41 -17.85 61.99
C GLU A 152 -41.77 -18.92 62.89
N ILE A 153 -40.50 -19.21 62.64
CA ILE A 153 -39.70 -20.19 63.38
C ILE A 153 -38.56 -19.48 64.10
N GLU A 154 -37.99 -20.12 65.10
CA GLU A 154 -36.77 -19.60 65.72
C GLU A 154 -35.66 -19.51 64.66
N PRO A 155 -34.93 -18.37 64.59
CA PRO A 155 -33.88 -18.18 63.59
C PRO A 155 -32.80 -19.27 63.68
N ALA A 156 -32.85 -20.22 62.76
CA ALA A 156 -31.96 -21.37 62.72
C ALA A 156 -31.22 -21.46 61.37
N PRO A 157 -29.96 -21.93 61.37
CA PRO A 157 -29.22 -22.18 60.15
C PRO A 157 -29.74 -23.47 59.50
N LEU A 158 -30.84 -23.39 58.77
CA LEU A 158 -31.39 -24.53 58.05
C LEU A 158 -30.65 -24.76 56.72
N ALA A 159 -30.43 -26.03 56.38
CA ALA A 159 -29.96 -26.46 55.07
C ALA A 159 -31.08 -27.13 54.26
N GLN A 160 -30.92 -27.15 52.93
CA GLN A 160 -31.80 -27.95 52.07
C GLN A 160 -31.66 -29.44 52.42
N GLY A 161 -32.78 -30.14 52.60
CA GLY A 161 -32.82 -31.55 53.00
C GLY A 161 -32.81 -31.79 54.51
N GLU A 162 -32.67 -30.75 55.32
CA GLU A 162 -32.77 -30.86 56.78
C GLU A 162 -34.23 -31.11 57.20
N THR A 163 -34.40 -31.93 58.23
CA THR A 163 -35.72 -32.25 58.79
C THR A 163 -36.05 -31.25 59.91
N LEU A 164 -37.24 -30.67 59.84
CA LEU A 164 -37.78 -29.74 60.83
C LEU A 164 -39.10 -30.30 61.36
N GLU A 165 -39.20 -30.43 62.68
CA GLU A 165 -40.46 -30.79 63.34
C GLU A 165 -41.24 -29.51 63.66
N LEU A 166 -42.48 -29.43 63.17
CA LEU A 166 -43.39 -28.31 63.46
C LEU A 166 -44.70 -28.87 63.99
N GLU A 167 -45.09 -28.48 65.21
CA GLU A 167 -46.33 -28.91 65.87
C GLU A 167 -46.53 -30.45 65.90
N GLY A 168 -45.44 -31.21 65.94
CA GLY A 168 -45.46 -32.68 66.02
C GLY A 168 -45.50 -33.40 64.68
N ASP A 169 -45.49 -32.68 63.55
CA ASP A 169 -45.33 -33.24 62.22
C ASP A 169 -43.91 -33.02 61.68
N GLY A 170 -43.32 -34.05 61.09
CA GLY A 170 -42.01 -33.99 60.45
C GLY A 170 -42.07 -33.41 59.03
N TYR A 171 -41.25 -32.40 58.76
CA TYR A 171 -41.11 -31.79 57.44
C TYR A 171 -39.66 -31.78 56.96
N VAL A 172 -39.44 -31.75 55.65
CA VAL A 172 -38.10 -31.63 55.05
C VAL A 172 -38.01 -30.31 54.28
N VAL A 173 -36.88 -29.61 54.43
CA VAL A 173 -36.61 -28.34 53.73
C VAL A 173 -36.34 -28.62 52.24
N ALA A 174 -37.29 -28.33 51.37
CA ALA A 174 -37.15 -28.53 49.93
C ALA A 174 -36.27 -27.46 49.26
N ARG A 175 -36.35 -26.21 49.72
CA ARG A 175 -35.48 -25.10 49.27
C ARG A 175 -35.54 -23.94 50.26
N ILE A 176 -34.53 -23.07 50.22
CA ILE A 176 -34.49 -21.82 51.00
C ILE A 176 -34.43 -20.65 50.02
N GLY A 177 -35.34 -19.68 50.19
CA GLY A 177 -35.47 -18.55 49.28
C GLY A 177 -36.00 -17.30 49.98
N PRO A 178 -36.30 -16.22 49.22
CA PRO A 178 -37.01 -15.07 49.76
C PRO A 178 -38.43 -15.46 50.20
N SER A 179 -38.98 -14.71 51.16
CA SER A 179 -40.37 -14.80 51.56
C SER A 179 -41.29 -14.62 50.34
N PRO A 180 -42.37 -15.41 50.20
CA PRO A 180 -43.36 -15.20 49.14
C PRO A 180 -44.25 -13.98 49.41
N LEU A 181 -44.11 -13.31 50.57
CA LEU A 181 -44.81 -12.07 50.87
C LEU A 181 -44.12 -10.87 50.19
N PRO A 182 -44.87 -10.02 49.46
CA PRO A 182 -44.30 -8.83 48.84
C PRO A 182 -43.75 -7.88 49.91
N ALA A 183 -42.53 -7.37 49.69
CA ALA A 183 -41.79 -6.50 50.60
C ALA A 183 -41.29 -7.13 51.92
N ASP A 184 -41.36 -8.46 52.08
CA ASP A 184 -40.72 -9.18 53.19
C ASP A 184 -39.33 -9.70 52.74
N ASP A 185 -38.27 -9.21 53.37
CA ASP A 185 -36.88 -9.56 53.05
C ASP A 185 -36.35 -10.76 53.85
N ARG A 186 -37.18 -11.35 54.72
CA ARG A 186 -36.82 -12.54 55.51
C ARG A 186 -36.65 -13.78 54.62
N ARG A 187 -35.76 -14.68 55.05
CA ARG A 187 -35.51 -15.98 54.41
C ARG A 187 -36.58 -16.97 54.82
N CYS A 188 -37.15 -17.65 53.82
CA CYS A 188 -38.19 -18.65 54.00
C CYS A 188 -37.71 -20.03 53.55
N ALA A 189 -37.83 -21.03 54.43
CA ALA A 189 -37.71 -22.44 54.09
C ALA A 189 -39.05 -22.94 53.54
N TYR A 190 -39.01 -23.50 52.35
CA TYR A 190 -40.15 -24.15 51.72
C TYR A 190 -40.13 -25.61 52.15
N LEU A 191 -41.13 -26.02 52.92
CA LEU A 191 -41.19 -27.34 53.51
C LEU A 191 -42.03 -28.29 52.64
N VAL A 192 -41.69 -29.57 52.69
CA VAL A 192 -42.52 -30.67 52.17
C VAL A 192 -42.74 -31.70 53.28
N PRO A 193 -43.88 -32.41 53.32
CA PRO A 193 -44.12 -33.41 54.34
C PRO A 193 -43.00 -34.45 54.33
N GLY A 194 -42.32 -34.61 55.46
CA GLY A 194 -41.35 -35.66 55.68
C GLY A 194 -42.14 -36.95 55.84
N VAL A 195 -41.90 -37.93 54.96
CA VAL A 195 -42.50 -39.25 55.13
C VAL A 195 -41.84 -39.89 56.35
N GLU A 196 -42.44 -39.73 57.53
CA GLU A 196 -42.15 -40.61 58.64
C GLU A 196 -42.63 -42.01 58.25
N LEU A 197 -41.67 -42.88 57.95
CA LEU A 197 -41.80 -44.33 58.04
C LEU A 197 -42.19 -44.69 59.49
N LEU A 198 -43.49 -44.64 59.79
CA LEU A 198 -44.05 -45.18 61.02
C LEU A 198 -43.95 -46.73 61.01
N ALA A 199 -42.86 -47.21 61.61
CA ALA A 199 -42.68 -48.36 62.51
C ALA A 199 -43.55 -49.63 62.38
N ALA A 200 -42.87 -50.78 62.25
CA ALA A 200 -43.28 -52.05 62.89
C ALA A 200 -42.05 -52.93 63.22
N SER A 201 -41.67 -53.00 64.50
CA SER A 201 -41.04 -54.18 65.14
C SER A 201 -42.16 -55.03 65.78
N PRO A 202 -42.05 -56.34 66.10
CA PRO A 202 -40.85 -57.19 66.31
C PRO A 202 -40.93 -58.60 65.66
N GLY A 203 -39.83 -59.39 65.66
CA GLY A 203 -39.86 -60.77 65.15
C GLY A 203 -38.58 -61.60 65.35
N GLN A 204 -38.53 -62.27 66.50
CA GLN A 204 -37.67 -63.37 66.95
C GLN A 204 -37.23 -64.42 65.89
N ASN A 205 -35.91 -64.73 65.88
CA ASN A 205 -35.18 -66.02 65.81
C ASN A 205 -35.86 -67.30 65.24
N PRO A 206 -35.09 -68.24 64.64
CA PRO A 206 -33.86 -68.83 65.20
C PRO A 206 -32.59 -68.75 64.35
#